data_AF-A0A0M8SR42-F1
#
_entry.id   AF-A0A0M8SR42-F1
#
_cell.length_a   1.000
_cell.length_b   1.000
_cell.length_c   1.000
_cell.angle_alpha   90.00
_cell.angle_beta   90.00
_cell.angle_gamma   90.00
#
_symmetry.space_group_name_H-M   'P 1'
#
loop_
_entity.id
_entity.type
_entity.pdbx_description
1 polymer ?
#
loop_
_entity_poly.entity_id
_entity_poly.type
_entity_poly.pdbx_seq_one_letter_code
_entity_poly.pdbx_strand_id
1 'polypeptide(L)'
;MAEDRELLTTDEKVGAIVAESVYHEAGHALVEALELPVGPDPDEENTADRFAALMLLREGPDGERALRTAAEEYELLAAREPDTAPDEDEHAPPADRAAAYLCLLHGAAPDRHPDLATRTRDCAPTWPTTRATWEHALAPLLR
;
A
#
# COMPACT_ATOMS: atom_id res chain seq x y z
N MET A 1 28.23 -2.88 5.38
CA MET A 1 28.16 -4.29 4.94
C MET A 1 26.80 -4.43 4.32
N ALA A 2 26.73 -4.73 3.02
CA ALA A 2 25.44 -4.95 2.37
C ALA A 2 24.85 -6.21 2.99
N GLU A 3 23.75 -6.06 3.73
CA GLU A 3 23.00 -7.19 4.23
C GLU A 3 22.53 -8.01 3.02
N ASP A 4 22.78 -9.32 3.05
CA ASP A 4 22.13 -10.27 2.16
C ASP A 4 20.63 -10.12 2.35
N ARG A 5 20.00 -9.24 1.58
CA ARG A 5 18.54 -9.22 1.42
C ARG A 5 18.22 -10.47 0.62
N GLU A 6 17.95 -11.56 1.33
CA GLU A 6 17.50 -12.81 0.73
C GLU A 6 16.36 -12.48 -0.24
N LEU A 7 16.62 -12.72 -1.52
CA LEU A 7 15.66 -12.44 -2.57
C LEU A 7 14.49 -13.39 -2.37
N LEU A 8 13.30 -12.84 -2.15
CA LEU A 8 12.07 -13.63 -2.09
C LEU A 8 11.98 -14.55 -3.31
N THR A 9 11.65 -15.81 -3.07
CA THR A 9 11.25 -16.76 -4.11
C THR A 9 10.01 -16.27 -4.83
N THR A 10 9.74 -16.84 -6.01
CA THR A 10 8.51 -16.51 -6.75
C THR A 10 7.25 -16.77 -5.91
N ASP A 11 7.21 -17.88 -5.19
CA ASP A 11 6.05 -18.25 -4.37
C ASP A 11 5.84 -17.26 -3.21
N GLU A 12 6.92 -16.80 -2.58
CA GLU A 12 6.84 -15.77 -1.54
C GLU A 12 6.38 -14.41 -2.09
N LYS A 13 6.83 -14.05 -3.30
CA LYS A 13 6.36 -12.82 -3.97
C LYS A 13 4.88 -12.90 -4.30
N VAL A 14 4.44 -14.03 -4.85
CA VAL A 14 3.01 -14.27 -5.11
C VAL A 14 2.22 -14.23 -3.81
N GLY A 15 2.72 -14.83 -2.73
CA GLY A 15 2.10 -14.76 -1.41
C GLY A 15 1.95 -13.33 -0.89
N ALA A 16 2.99 -12.50 -1.05
CA ALA A 16 2.95 -11.08 -0.69
C ALA A 16 1.91 -10.28 -1.49
N ILE A 17 1.86 -10.49 -2.81
CA ILE A 17 0.89 -9.84 -3.69
C ILE A 17 -0.54 -10.29 -3.32
N VAL A 18 -0.75 -11.59 -3.12
CA VAL A 18 -2.06 -12.11 -2.71
C VAL A 18 -2.48 -11.56 -1.34
N ALA A 19 -1.57 -11.44 -0.38
CA ALA A 19 -1.88 -10.85 0.92
C ALA A 19 -2.27 -9.38 0.79
N GLU A 20 -1.53 -8.62 -0.02
CA GLU A 20 -1.87 -7.24 -0.35
C GLU A 20 -3.27 -7.14 -0.98
N SER A 21 -3.57 -7.94 -2.00
CA SER A 21 -4.87 -7.87 -2.69
C SER A 21 -6.01 -8.30 -1.78
N VAL A 22 -5.81 -9.32 -0.93
CA VAL A 22 -6.81 -9.72 0.07
C VAL A 22 -7.09 -8.60 1.06
N TYR A 23 -6.06 -7.91 1.55
CA TYR A 23 -6.29 -6.78 2.44
C TYR A 23 -6.93 -5.61 1.70
N HIS A 24 -6.52 -5.31 0.46
CA HIS A 24 -7.12 -4.29 -0.38
C HIS A 24 -8.64 -4.50 -0.50
N GLU A 25 -9.08 -5.68 -0.92
CA GLU A 25 -10.50 -6.04 -1.04
C GLU A 25 -11.24 -5.98 0.31
N ALA A 26 -10.56 -6.38 1.40
CA ALA A 26 -11.11 -6.21 2.74
C ALA A 26 -11.28 -4.73 3.13
N GLY A 27 -10.41 -3.86 2.62
CA GLY A 27 -10.54 -2.40 2.73
C GLY A 27 -11.85 -1.91 2.13
N HIS A 28 -12.12 -2.25 0.86
CA HIS A 28 -13.42 -1.94 0.22
C HIS A 28 -14.60 -2.47 1.03
N ALA A 29 -14.57 -3.76 1.38
CA ALA A 29 -15.66 -4.41 2.10
C ALA A 29 -15.94 -3.78 3.47
N LEU A 30 -14.91 -3.35 4.20
CA LEU A 30 -15.08 -2.69 5.50
C LEU A 30 -15.69 -1.29 5.35
N VAL A 31 -15.25 -0.50 4.37
CA VAL A 31 -15.81 0.83 4.13
C VAL A 31 -17.28 0.73 3.77
N GLU A 32 -17.63 -0.15 2.84
CA GLU A 32 -19.01 -0.34 2.38
C GLU A 32 -19.90 -0.90 3.48
N ALA A 33 -19.52 -2.03 4.11
CA ALA A 33 -20.40 -2.74 5.04
C ALA A 33 -20.63 -2.00 6.36
N LEU A 34 -19.72 -1.11 6.75
CA LEU A 34 -19.74 -0.42 8.04
C LEU A 34 -19.90 1.10 7.89
N GLU A 35 -20.04 1.60 6.66
CA GLU A 35 -20.15 3.02 6.33
C GLU A 35 -19.04 3.84 7.01
N LEU A 36 -17.79 3.33 6.96
CA LEU A 36 -16.68 3.91 7.72
C LEU A 36 -16.39 5.34 7.24
N PRO A 37 -16.14 6.29 8.16
CA PRO A 37 -15.85 7.69 7.81
C PRO A 37 -14.39 7.87 7.40
N VAL A 38 -13.86 6.98 6.55
CA VAL A 38 -12.50 7.11 5.99
C VAL A 38 -12.43 8.14 4.86
N GLY A 39 -13.58 8.70 4.47
CA GLY A 39 -13.74 9.85 3.57
C GLY A 39 -14.92 9.62 2.59
N PRO A 40 -15.61 10.67 2.13
CA PRO A 40 -16.66 10.56 1.10
C PRO A 40 -16.13 10.66 -0.35
N ASP A 41 -14.85 10.33 -0.62
CA ASP A 41 -14.10 10.74 -1.83
C ASP A 41 -13.99 9.65 -2.94
N PRO A 42 -13.88 10.03 -4.22
CA PRO A 42 -14.01 9.21 -5.45
C PRO A 42 -12.79 8.34 -5.78
N ASP A 43 -11.97 8.00 -4.79
CA ASP A 43 -10.74 7.23 -4.99
C ASP A 43 -10.72 6.04 -4.02
N GLU A 44 -11.69 5.16 -4.22
CA GLU A 44 -11.96 3.97 -3.39
C GLU A 44 -10.72 3.08 -3.29
N GLU A 45 -10.01 2.91 -4.41
CA GLU A 45 -8.75 2.17 -4.47
C GLU A 45 -7.68 2.72 -3.54
N ASN A 46 -7.49 4.04 -3.54
CA ASN A 46 -6.51 4.66 -2.65
C ASN A 46 -6.85 4.42 -1.17
N THR A 47 -8.12 4.28 -0.85
CA THR A 47 -8.57 3.96 0.51
C THR A 47 -8.28 2.51 0.85
N ALA A 48 -8.59 1.59 -0.04
CA ALA A 48 -8.30 0.16 0.08
C ALA A 48 -6.80 -0.14 0.15
N ASP A 49 -5.98 0.49 -0.70
CA ASP A 49 -4.52 0.41 -0.68
C ASP A 49 -3.93 0.85 0.66
N ARG A 50 -4.45 1.95 1.21
CA ARG A 50 -4.04 2.45 2.52
C ARG A 50 -4.40 1.48 3.64
N PHE A 51 -5.49 0.71 3.50
CA PHE A 51 -5.81 -0.37 4.44
C PHE A 51 -4.86 -1.54 4.29
N ALA A 52 -4.57 -1.97 3.06
CA ALA A 52 -3.60 -3.04 2.79
C ALA A 52 -2.23 -2.70 3.38
N ALA A 53 -1.74 -1.48 3.12
CA ALA A 53 -0.50 -0.98 3.72
C ALA A 53 -0.55 -0.98 5.25
N LEU A 54 -1.66 -0.56 5.88
CA LEU A 54 -1.79 -0.62 7.34
C LEU A 54 -1.67 -2.04 7.88
N MET A 55 -2.33 -3.01 7.24
CA MET A 55 -2.34 -4.39 7.70
C MET A 55 -0.96 -5.03 7.52
N LEU A 56 -0.34 -4.88 6.36
CA LEU A 56 1.00 -5.39 6.10
C LEU A 56 2.03 -4.74 7.04
N LEU A 57 2.05 -3.42 7.20
CA LEU A 57 3.04 -2.75 8.03
C LEU A 57 2.93 -3.11 9.53
N ARG A 58 1.77 -3.62 9.99
CA ARG A 58 1.62 -4.16 11.35
C ARG A 58 2.33 -5.50 11.56
N GLU A 59 2.67 -6.21 10.49
CA GLU A 59 3.45 -7.46 10.52
C GLU A 59 4.97 -7.19 10.66
N GLY A 60 5.39 -5.92 10.68
CA GLY A 60 6.79 -5.52 10.87
C GLY A 60 7.66 -5.81 9.65
N PRO A 61 8.92 -6.26 9.81
CA PRO A 61 9.85 -6.43 8.70
C PRO A 61 9.33 -7.34 7.58
N ASP A 62 8.48 -8.32 7.89
CA ASP A 62 7.95 -9.26 6.89
C ASP A 62 6.90 -8.58 6.01
N GLY A 63 5.96 -7.86 6.63
CA GLY A 63 4.97 -7.08 5.89
C GLY A 63 5.54 -5.86 5.17
N GLU A 64 6.65 -5.28 5.64
CA GLU A 64 7.41 -4.28 4.88
C GLU A 64 8.00 -4.85 3.59
N ARG A 65 8.51 -6.08 3.63
CA ARG A 65 8.97 -6.78 2.42
C ARG A 65 7.78 -7.05 1.50
N ALA A 66 6.63 -7.47 2.05
CA ALA A 66 5.42 -7.70 1.27
C ALA A 66 4.90 -6.43 0.59
N LEU A 67 4.79 -5.31 1.33
CA LEU A 67 4.35 -4.03 0.78
C LEU A 67 5.32 -3.50 -0.28
N ARG A 68 6.63 -3.67 -0.08
CA ARG A 68 7.62 -3.37 -1.12
C ARG A 68 7.43 -4.23 -2.37
N THR A 69 7.15 -5.52 -2.21
CA THR A 69 6.89 -6.42 -3.32
C THR A 69 5.62 -6.03 -4.08
N ALA A 70 4.57 -5.61 -3.40
CA ALA A 70 3.37 -5.06 -4.05
C ALA A 70 3.69 -3.77 -4.82
N ALA A 71 4.51 -2.86 -4.27
CA ALA A 71 4.95 -1.67 -5.00
C ALA A 71 5.77 -2.02 -6.25
N GLU A 72 6.67 -3.01 -6.15
CA GLU A 72 7.45 -3.53 -7.28
C GLU A 72 6.54 -4.15 -8.37
N GLU A 73 5.42 -4.77 -7.98
CA GLU A 73 4.41 -5.31 -8.90
C GLU A 73 3.71 -4.19 -9.69
N TYR A 74 3.25 -3.15 -9.01
CA TYR A 74 2.66 -1.98 -9.66
C TYR A 74 3.65 -1.23 -10.57
N GLU A 75 4.93 -1.14 -10.20
CA GLU A 75 5.99 -0.62 -11.10
C GLU A 75 6.11 -1.47 -12.38
N LEU A 76 5.97 -2.80 -12.29
CA LEU A 76 5.97 -3.70 -13.45
C LEU A 76 4.71 -3.55 -14.32
N LEU A 77 3.55 -3.35 -13.72
CA LEU A 77 2.31 -3.07 -14.44
C LEU A 77 2.41 -1.74 -15.19
N ALA A 78 2.85 -0.67 -14.52
CA ALA A 78 3.08 0.64 -15.13
C ALA A 78 4.03 0.58 -16.33
N ALA A 79 5.06 -0.26 -16.27
CA ALA A 79 6.00 -0.44 -17.37
C ALA A 79 5.41 -1.21 -18.58
N ARG A 80 4.38 -2.05 -18.35
CA ARG A 80 3.69 -2.80 -19.41
C ARG A 80 2.58 -1.98 -20.08
N GLU A 81 2.00 -1.04 -19.35
CA GLU A 81 0.85 -0.23 -19.78
C GLU A 81 1.16 1.27 -19.67
N PRO A 82 2.11 1.79 -20.48
CA PRO A 82 2.58 3.17 -20.35
C PRO A 82 1.57 4.25 -20.79
N ASP A 83 0.47 3.84 -21.44
CA ASP A 83 -0.48 4.72 -22.14
C ASP A 83 -1.95 4.27 -21.92
N THR A 84 -2.30 3.76 -20.74
CA THR A 84 -3.72 3.80 -20.38
C THR A 84 -4.07 5.27 -20.14
N ALA A 85 -4.72 5.88 -21.13
CA ALA A 85 -5.53 7.06 -20.87
C ALA A 85 -6.42 6.77 -19.65
N PRO A 86 -6.83 7.78 -18.86
CA PRO A 86 -7.85 7.61 -17.82
C PRO A 86 -9.20 7.33 -18.49
N ASP A 87 -9.31 6.19 -19.15
CA ASP A 87 -10.46 5.72 -19.89
C ASP A 87 -11.03 4.55 -19.10
N GLU A 88 -12.14 4.84 -18.44
CA GLU A 88 -13.14 3.92 -17.88
C GLU A 88 -12.75 3.00 -16.72
N ASP A 89 -11.47 2.94 -16.32
CA ASP A 89 -11.06 2.23 -15.10
C ASP A 89 -11.24 3.13 -13.85
N GLU A 90 -12.00 2.64 -12.86
CA GLU A 90 -12.20 3.29 -11.55
C GLU A 90 -10.92 3.27 -10.69
N HIS A 91 -9.86 2.62 -11.18
CA HIS A 91 -8.63 2.44 -10.45
C HIS A 91 -7.56 3.53 -10.69
N ALA A 92 -6.83 3.90 -9.63
CA ALA A 92 -5.68 4.80 -9.72
C ALA A 92 -4.57 4.19 -10.62
N PRO A 93 -3.84 5.00 -11.41
CA PRO A 93 -2.79 4.50 -12.29
C PRO A 93 -1.75 3.65 -11.52
N PRO A 94 -1.27 2.51 -12.06
CA PRO A 94 -0.31 1.65 -11.37
C PRO A 94 0.95 2.39 -10.88
N ALA A 95 1.45 3.36 -11.65
CA ALA A 95 2.60 4.17 -11.23
C ALA A 95 2.33 4.98 -9.95
N ASP A 96 1.12 5.51 -9.80
CA ASP A 96 0.71 6.30 -8.64
C ASP A 96 0.51 5.39 -7.41
N ARG A 97 -0.06 4.19 -7.60
CA ARG A 97 -0.20 3.17 -6.54
C ARG A 97 1.16 2.71 -6.02
N ALA A 98 2.10 2.41 -6.91
CA ALA A 98 3.48 2.08 -6.54
C ALA A 98 4.13 3.20 -5.72
N ALA A 99 4.02 4.45 -6.18
CA ALA A 99 4.58 5.60 -5.49
C ALA A 99 3.96 5.78 -4.09
N ALA A 100 2.65 5.61 -3.96
CA ALA A 100 1.94 5.68 -2.68
C ALA A 100 2.42 4.61 -1.69
N TYR A 101 2.58 3.36 -2.12
CA TYR A 101 3.12 2.28 -1.29
C TYR A 101 4.54 2.54 -0.82
N LEU A 102 5.43 3.02 -1.70
CA LEU A 102 6.78 3.38 -1.30
C LEU A 102 6.79 4.55 -0.30
N CYS A 103 5.87 5.51 -0.44
CA CYS A 103 5.69 6.59 0.52
C CYS A 103 5.24 6.09 1.89
N LEU A 104 4.25 5.20 1.95
CA LEU A 104 3.77 4.61 3.20
C LEU A 104 4.85 3.75 3.86
N LEU A 105 5.56 2.92 3.08
CA LEU A 105 6.65 2.08 3.54
C LEU A 105 7.80 2.89 4.16
N HIS A 106 8.31 3.88 3.43
CA HIS A 106 9.36 4.76 3.95
C HIS A 106 8.89 5.57 5.15
N GLY A 107 7.64 6.07 5.13
CA GLY A 107 7.07 6.80 6.25
C GLY A 107 6.90 5.97 7.53
N ALA A 108 6.70 4.66 7.40
CA ALA A 108 6.57 3.75 8.53
C ALA A 108 7.91 3.33 9.13
N ALA A 109 8.94 3.20 8.30
CA ALA A 109 10.24 2.69 8.74
C ALA A 109 11.41 3.34 7.96
N PRO A 110 11.63 4.67 8.09
CA PRO A 110 12.61 5.39 7.28
C PRO A 110 14.04 4.87 7.47
N ASP A 111 14.41 4.53 8.71
CA ASP A 111 15.75 4.01 9.04
C ASP A 111 16.04 2.63 8.43
N ARG A 112 15.00 1.84 8.12
CA ARG A 112 15.12 0.52 7.48
C ARG A 112 14.95 0.57 5.97
N HIS A 113 14.52 1.71 5.42
CA HIS A 113 14.39 1.93 3.98
C HIS A 113 15.11 3.21 3.52
N PRO A 114 16.40 3.39 3.88
CA PRO A 114 17.14 4.60 3.51
C PRO A 114 17.31 4.74 1.99
N ASP A 115 17.17 3.65 1.23
CA ASP A 115 17.18 3.63 -0.23
C ASP A 115 16.00 4.40 -0.85
N LEU A 116 14.89 4.53 -0.12
CA LEU A 116 13.69 5.22 -0.60
C LEU A 116 13.74 6.73 -0.37
N ALA A 117 14.63 7.24 0.49
CA ALA A 117 14.62 8.64 0.95
C ALA A 117 14.59 9.70 -0.16
N THR A 118 15.23 9.43 -1.31
CA THR A 118 15.17 10.35 -2.47
C THR A 118 13.89 10.20 -3.27
N ARG A 119 13.42 8.97 -3.47
CA ARG A 119 12.17 8.65 -4.19
C ARG A 119 10.93 9.18 -3.46
N THR A 120 11.00 9.28 -2.13
CA THR A 120 9.87 9.60 -1.25
C THR A 120 9.97 11.01 -0.63
N ARG A 121 10.73 11.92 -1.26
CA ARG A 121 11.00 13.26 -0.69
C ARG A 121 9.74 14.11 -0.55
N ASP A 122 8.89 14.09 -1.57
CA ASP A 122 7.68 14.92 -1.68
C ASP A 122 6.43 14.04 -1.60
N CYS A 123 6.38 13.16 -0.58
CA CYS A 123 5.35 12.13 -0.46
C CYS A 123 3.95 12.64 -0.10
N ALA A 124 2.97 12.17 -0.85
CA ALA A 124 1.58 12.01 -0.44
C ALA A 124 1.07 10.68 -1.04
N PRO A 125 0.43 9.79 -0.27
CA PRO A 125 0.04 9.90 1.15
C PRO A 125 1.20 9.74 2.14
N THR A 126 0.95 10.04 3.43
CA THR A 126 1.92 9.84 4.53
C THR A 126 1.46 8.76 5.50
N TRP A 127 2.40 7.99 6.04
CA TRP A 127 2.10 6.92 6.98
C TRP A 127 1.35 7.36 8.25
N PRO A 128 1.75 8.45 8.95
CA PRO A 128 1.04 8.85 10.17
C PRO A 128 -0.44 9.19 9.93
N THR A 129 -0.76 9.84 8.81
CA THR A 129 -2.14 10.18 8.44
C THR A 129 -2.92 8.92 8.09
N THR A 130 -2.40 8.07 7.21
CA THR A 130 -3.03 6.80 6.81
C THR A 130 -3.37 5.93 8.03
N ARG A 131 -2.40 5.74 8.92
CA ARG A 131 -2.59 4.97 10.14
C ARG A 131 -3.66 5.58 11.03
N ALA A 132 -3.59 6.89 11.30
CA ALA A 132 -4.53 7.56 12.19
C ALA A 132 -5.97 7.49 11.66
N THR A 133 -6.18 7.66 10.35
CA THR A 133 -7.50 7.57 9.71
C THR A 133 -8.14 6.21 9.95
N TRP A 134 -7.43 5.13 9.61
CA TRP A 134 -7.97 3.77 9.75
C TRP A 134 -8.11 3.33 11.22
N GLU A 135 -7.17 3.70 12.09
CA GLU A 135 -7.28 3.42 13.53
C GLU A 135 -8.47 4.15 14.14
N HIS A 136 -8.73 5.39 13.75
CA HIS A 136 -9.90 6.14 14.20
C HIS A 136 -11.21 5.52 13.69
N ALA A 137 -11.27 5.17 12.41
CA ALA A 137 -12.46 4.57 11.80
C ALA A 137 -12.83 3.22 12.41
N LEU A 138 -11.83 2.39 12.74
CA LEU A 138 -12.05 1.05 13.31
C LEU A 138 -12.20 1.04 14.83
N ALA A 139 -11.79 2.11 15.54
CA ALA A 139 -11.83 2.18 17.00
C ALA A 139 -13.20 1.81 17.62
N PRO A 140 -14.37 2.18 17.05
CA PRO A 140 -15.66 1.79 17.61
C PRO A 140 -15.92 0.28 17.63
N LEU A 141 -15.24 -0.50 16.77
CA LEU A 141 -15.48 -1.92 16.52
C LEU A 141 -14.54 -2.85 17.29
N LEU A 142 -13.37 -2.35 17.71
CA LEU A 142 -12.30 -3.11 18.37
C LEU A 142 -12.47 -3.22 19.89
N ARG A 143 -13.71 -3.31 20.38
CA ARG A 143 -14.02 -3.40 21.83
C ARG A 143 -13.92 -4.81 22.38
#